data_AF-A0A4R6BZN0-F1
#
_entry.id   AF-A0A4R6BZN0-F1
#
_cell.length_a   1.000
_cell.length_b   1.000
_cell.length_c   1.000
_cell.angle_alpha   90.00
_cell.angle_beta   90.00
_cell.angle_gamma   90.00
#
_symmetry.space_group_name_H-M   'P 1'
#
loop_
_entity.id
_entity.type
_entity.pdbx_description
1 polymer ?
#
loop_
_entity_poly.entity_id
_entity_poly.type
_entity_poly.pdbx_seq_one_letter_code
_entity_poly.pdbx_strand_id
1 'polypeptide(L)'
;METEDVKVTGQKVVQPTVTALDQIGEETEAEYIAIEKVKVESVNTYNEYTVTDAVGYTFLVKTTQPLDIGATYDRIEGVVTYSFNAYKLLPTVITEQADVPTTEAPTTEAPVVQHAISGYVFFDQNSNGKYDRPDRKLSDVKVDVYQNGQWVKTVKTDKEGHYKVTVNEGTYILKFAAPDHLVETFADQTSDDLDSDMKDGKVTVKATKDVKDVTAGFAKNIGKFRK
;
A
#
# COMPACT_ATOMS: atom_id res chain seq x y z
N MET A 1 54.12 -25.48 21.09
CA MET A 1 52.80 -25.29 20.48
C MET A 1 52.83 -23.91 19.84
N GLU A 2 53.10 -23.84 18.55
CA GLU A 2 53.04 -22.59 17.80
C GLU A 2 51.61 -22.44 17.30
N THR A 3 50.96 -21.33 17.66
CA THR A 3 49.67 -20.93 17.10
C THR A 3 49.98 -20.10 15.86
N GLU A 4 49.71 -20.64 14.67
CA GLU A 4 49.78 -19.85 13.46
C GLU A 4 48.61 -18.85 13.44
N ASP A 5 48.95 -17.56 13.49
CA ASP A 5 48.02 -16.48 13.24
C ASP A 5 47.60 -16.52 11.76
N VAL A 6 46.40 -17.04 11.49
CA VAL A 6 45.79 -16.98 10.15
C VAL A 6 45.47 -15.53 9.82
N LYS A 7 46.37 -14.90 9.08
CA LYS A 7 46.15 -13.56 8.54
C LYS A 7 45.27 -13.69 7.29
N VAL A 8 44.00 -13.28 7.39
CA VAL A 8 43.09 -13.19 6.24
C VAL A 8 43.61 -12.09 5.30
N THR A 9 44.43 -12.48 4.33
CA THR A 9 44.97 -11.58 3.31
C THR A 9 44.04 -11.57 2.10
N GLY A 10 43.12 -10.61 2.09
CA GLY A 10 42.35 -10.24 0.90
C GLY A 10 40.88 -10.67 0.95
N GLN A 11 40.00 -9.71 1.19
CA GLN A 11 38.58 -9.86 0.89
C GLN A 11 38.42 -9.63 -0.62
N LYS A 12 38.19 -10.71 -1.38
CA LYS A 12 37.83 -10.59 -2.80
C LYS A 12 36.48 -9.87 -2.87
N VAL A 13 36.47 -8.62 -3.31
CA VAL A 13 35.24 -7.88 -3.60
C VAL A 13 34.63 -8.53 -4.84
N VAL A 14 33.58 -9.34 -4.65
CA VAL A 14 32.82 -9.91 -5.76
C VAL A 14 31.90 -8.82 -6.28
N GLN A 15 32.11 -8.37 -7.52
CA GLN A 15 31.18 -7.46 -8.17
C GLN A 15 29.99 -8.28 -8.69
N PRO A 16 28.74 -7.89 -8.37
CA PRO A 16 27.58 -8.63 -8.84
C PRO A 16 27.37 -8.43 -10.33
N THR A 17 26.96 -9.50 -11.01
CA THR A 17 26.49 -9.43 -12.39
C THR A 17 25.08 -8.83 -12.39
N VAL A 18 24.82 -7.88 -13.28
CA VAL A 18 23.45 -7.35 -13.49
C VAL A 18 22.65 -8.41 -14.26
N THR A 19 21.53 -8.83 -13.69
CA THR A 19 20.69 -9.91 -14.22
C THR A 19 19.26 -9.41 -14.41
N ALA A 20 18.72 -9.58 -15.62
CA ALA A 20 17.33 -9.28 -15.91
C ALA A 20 16.39 -10.24 -15.16
N LEU A 21 15.22 -9.76 -14.73
CA LEU A 21 14.35 -10.53 -13.83
C LEU A 21 13.89 -11.87 -14.42
N ASP A 22 13.70 -11.94 -15.73
CA ASP A 22 13.30 -13.14 -16.47
C ASP A 22 14.43 -14.17 -16.63
N GLN A 23 15.68 -13.78 -16.37
CA GLN A 23 16.86 -14.63 -16.43
C GLN A 23 17.28 -15.17 -15.06
N ILE A 24 16.60 -14.77 -13.98
CA ILE A 24 16.91 -15.24 -12.63
C ILE A 24 16.23 -16.60 -12.41
N GLY A 25 17.03 -17.63 -12.17
CA GLY A 25 16.60 -19.00 -11.98
C GLY A 25 17.69 -19.89 -11.42
N GLU A 26 17.67 -21.17 -11.80
CA GLU A 26 18.58 -22.22 -11.31
C GLU A 26 20.06 -21.85 -11.54
N GLU A 27 20.39 -21.37 -12.74
CA GLU A 27 21.77 -20.97 -13.11
C GLU A 27 22.30 -19.78 -12.30
N THR A 28 21.42 -19.04 -11.63
CA THR A 28 21.78 -17.92 -10.77
C THR A 28 21.59 -18.24 -9.29
N GLU A 29 21.15 -19.44 -8.93
CA GLU A 29 21.00 -19.83 -7.53
C GLU A 29 22.35 -19.76 -6.81
N ALA A 30 22.34 -19.22 -5.59
CA ALA A 30 23.53 -18.95 -4.79
C ALA A 30 24.53 -17.94 -5.41
N GLU A 31 24.21 -17.35 -6.54
CA GLU A 31 25.01 -16.27 -7.13
C GLU A 31 24.68 -14.92 -6.50
N TYR A 32 25.71 -14.07 -6.41
CA TYR A 32 25.57 -12.68 -6.00
C TYR A 32 25.29 -11.82 -7.25
N ILE A 33 24.04 -11.37 -7.39
CA ILE A 33 23.57 -10.62 -8.57
C ILE A 33 23.10 -9.22 -8.18
N ALA A 34 22.91 -8.39 -9.21
CA ALA A 34 22.24 -7.11 -9.10
C ALA A 34 21.02 -7.09 -10.02
N ILE A 35 19.91 -6.57 -9.53
CA ILE A 35 18.74 -6.19 -10.34
C ILE A 35 18.64 -4.67 -10.34
N GLU A 36 18.21 -4.08 -11.45
CA GLU A 36 18.20 -2.63 -11.64
C GLU A 36 16.84 -2.13 -12.10
N LYS A 37 16.51 -0.89 -11.73
CA LYS A 37 15.30 -0.17 -12.17
C LYS A 37 14.02 -0.96 -11.92
N VAL A 38 13.88 -1.47 -10.70
CA VAL A 38 12.73 -2.29 -10.30
C VAL A 38 11.75 -1.50 -9.43
N LYS A 39 10.46 -1.68 -9.67
CA LYS A 39 9.36 -1.10 -8.89
C LYS A 39 8.77 -2.12 -7.94
N VAL A 40 8.53 -1.73 -6.69
CA VAL A 40 7.87 -2.59 -5.69
C VAL A 40 6.37 -2.57 -5.91
N GLU A 41 5.75 -3.71 -6.20
CA GLU A 41 4.31 -3.82 -6.44
C GLU A 41 3.51 -4.25 -5.21
N SER A 42 4.05 -5.18 -4.42
CA SER A 42 3.31 -5.75 -3.28
C SER A 42 4.26 -6.41 -2.29
N VAL A 43 3.76 -6.67 -1.08
CA VAL A 43 4.43 -7.46 -0.05
C VAL A 43 3.45 -8.48 0.54
N ASN A 44 3.90 -9.70 0.79
CA ASN A 44 3.10 -10.73 1.44
C ASN A 44 3.31 -10.75 2.98
N THR A 45 2.60 -11.64 3.68
CA THR A 45 2.69 -11.79 5.15
C THR A 45 4.04 -12.31 5.66
N TYR A 46 4.98 -12.65 4.75
CA TYR A 46 6.30 -13.19 5.04
C TYR A 46 7.44 -12.22 4.68
N ASN A 47 7.13 -10.93 4.44
CA ASN A 47 8.07 -9.90 4.00
C ASN A 47 8.79 -10.25 2.68
N GLU A 48 8.07 -10.92 1.78
CA GLU A 48 8.52 -11.15 0.42
C GLU A 48 7.83 -10.13 -0.48
N TYR A 49 8.65 -9.29 -1.09
CA TYR A 49 8.25 -8.19 -1.95
C TYR A 49 8.25 -8.66 -3.40
N THR A 50 7.15 -8.42 -4.10
CA THR A 50 7.12 -8.58 -5.56
C THR A 50 7.62 -7.30 -6.19
N VAL A 51 8.70 -7.39 -6.96
CA VAL A 51 9.23 -6.28 -7.75
C VAL A 51 9.02 -6.53 -9.23
N THR A 52 8.86 -5.47 -10.02
CA THR A 52 8.64 -5.53 -11.47
C THR A 52 9.65 -4.65 -12.20
N ASP A 53 10.15 -5.11 -13.33
CA ASP A 53 10.99 -4.29 -14.22
C ASP A 53 10.17 -3.46 -15.23
N ALA A 54 10.85 -2.67 -16.06
CA ALA A 54 10.19 -1.84 -17.08
C ALA A 54 9.48 -2.65 -18.19
N VAL A 55 9.82 -3.93 -18.34
CA VAL A 55 9.26 -4.84 -19.36
C VAL A 55 8.06 -5.61 -18.81
N GLY A 56 7.87 -5.63 -17.49
CA GLY A 56 6.76 -6.26 -16.79
C GLY A 56 7.10 -7.62 -16.18
N TYR A 57 8.37 -8.04 -16.19
CA TYR A 57 8.78 -9.26 -15.48
C TYR A 57 8.81 -9.02 -13.99
N THR A 58 8.41 -10.03 -13.22
CA THR A 58 8.32 -9.94 -11.77
C THR A 58 9.32 -10.86 -11.09
N PHE A 59 9.89 -10.43 -9.98
CA PHE A 59 10.74 -11.26 -9.13
C PHE A 59 10.45 -11.04 -7.65
N LEU A 60 10.80 -12.01 -6.81
CA LEU A 60 10.64 -11.91 -5.36
C LEU A 60 11.92 -11.43 -4.69
N VAL A 61 11.78 -10.43 -3.83
CA VAL A 61 12.84 -9.90 -2.97
C VAL A 61 12.46 -10.17 -1.52
N LYS A 62 13.31 -10.89 -0.78
CA LYS A 62 13.10 -11.18 0.64
C LYS A 62 14.08 -10.39 1.48
N THR A 63 13.57 -9.43 2.23
CA THR A 63 14.38 -8.51 3.02
C THR A 63 13.79 -8.29 4.41
N THR A 64 14.65 -8.01 5.38
CA THR A 64 14.24 -7.56 6.72
C THR A 64 14.06 -6.05 6.79
N GLN A 65 14.69 -5.31 5.88
CA GLN A 65 14.49 -3.86 5.73
C GLN A 65 13.26 -3.64 4.85
N PRO A 66 12.23 -2.92 5.32
CA PRO A 66 11.03 -2.72 4.55
C PRO A 66 11.32 -1.90 3.28
N LEU A 67 10.75 -2.33 2.15
CA LEU A 67 10.72 -1.54 0.92
C LEU A 67 9.38 -0.81 0.81
N ASP A 68 9.40 0.41 0.26
CA ASP A 68 8.20 1.19 0.07
C ASP A 68 7.39 0.69 -1.15
N ILE A 69 6.13 0.34 -0.93
CA ILE A 69 5.25 -0.12 -2.01
C ILE A 69 4.99 1.04 -2.98
N GLY A 70 5.21 0.80 -4.27
CA GLY A 70 5.09 1.78 -5.33
C GLY A 70 6.38 2.53 -5.65
N ALA A 71 7.41 2.43 -4.81
CA ALA A 71 8.71 3.04 -5.06
C ALA A 71 9.53 2.27 -6.10
N THR A 72 10.40 3.00 -6.81
CA THR A 72 11.38 2.43 -7.74
C THR A 72 12.77 2.49 -7.11
N TYR A 73 13.52 1.40 -7.23
CA TYR A 73 14.89 1.29 -6.76
C TYR A 73 15.84 1.23 -7.95
N ASP A 74 16.92 2.01 -7.90
CA ASP A 74 17.93 2.03 -8.95
C ASP A 74 18.61 0.67 -9.05
N ARG A 75 18.95 0.08 -7.89
CA ARG A 75 19.72 -1.16 -7.83
C ARG A 75 19.48 -1.91 -6.53
N ILE A 76 19.24 -3.21 -6.63
CA ILE A 76 19.21 -4.12 -5.48
C ILE A 76 20.23 -5.23 -5.75
N GLU A 77 21.23 -5.35 -4.88
CA GLU A 77 22.24 -6.41 -4.96
C GLU A 77 21.99 -7.43 -3.85
N GLY A 78 22.13 -8.71 -4.17
CA GLY A 78 21.84 -9.76 -3.22
C GLY A 78 22.20 -11.15 -3.71
N VAL A 79 22.03 -12.12 -2.82
CA VAL A 79 22.21 -13.53 -3.15
C VAL A 79 20.87 -14.11 -3.58
N VAL A 80 20.84 -14.82 -4.70
CA VAL A 80 19.64 -15.58 -5.11
C VAL A 80 19.55 -16.85 -4.28
N THR A 81 18.37 -17.13 -3.75
CA THR A 81 18.07 -18.35 -3.01
C THR A 81 16.82 -19.01 -3.54
N TYR A 82 16.74 -20.33 -3.45
CA TYR A 82 15.52 -21.06 -3.75
C TYR A 82 14.84 -21.53 -2.45
N SER A 83 13.58 -21.14 -2.23
CA SER A 83 12.79 -21.63 -1.10
C SER A 83 11.30 -21.57 -1.39
N PHE A 84 10.55 -22.55 -0.87
CA PHE A 84 9.09 -22.64 -1.08
C PHE A 84 8.69 -22.58 -2.56
N ASN A 85 9.42 -23.31 -3.41
CA ASN A 85 9.22 -23.39 -4.85
C ASN A 85 9.37 -22.05 -5.61
N ALA A 86 10.09 -21.08 -5.05
CA ALA A 86 10.36 -19.81 -5.71
C ALA A 86 11.80 -19.33 -5.49
N TYR A 87 12.39 -18.75 -6.53
CA TYR A 87 13.64 -18.01 -6.43
C TYR A 87 13.39 -16.63 -5.80
N LYS A 88 14.29 -16.20 -4.92
CA LYS A 88 14.19 -14.96 -4.16
C LYS A 88 15.56 -14.31 -4.05
N LEU A 89 15.60 -12.99 -4.21
CA LEU A 89 16.80 -12.21 -3.93
C LEU A 89 16.83 -11.87 -2.45
N LEU A 90 17.93 -12.15 -1.76
CA LEU A 90 18.20 -11.66 -0.41
C LEU A 90 19.14 -10.46 -0.50
N PRO A 91 18.63 -9.23 -0.36
CA PRO A 91 19.45 -8.04 -0.54
C PRO A 91 20.55 -7.94 0.51
N THR A 92 21.72 -7.48 0.06
CA THR A 92 22.80 -7.01 0.92
C THR A 92 23.06 -5.51 0.72
N VAL A 93 22.74 -4.99 -0.48
CA VAL A 93 22.82 -3.57 -0.81
C VAL A 93 21.52 -3.19 -1.52
N ILE A 94 20.89 -2.12 -1.05
CA ILE A 94 19.72 -1.51 -1.68
C ILE A 94 20.10 -0.07 -2.00
N THR A 95 20.05 0.28 -3.28
CA THR A 95 20.23 1.65 -3.76
C THR A 95 18.87 2.12 -4.23
N GLU A 96 18.26 2.97 -3.42
CA GLU A 96 17.06 3.72 -3.83
C GLU A 96 17.36 4.47 -5.12
N GLN A 97 16.32 4.64 -5.94
CA GLN A 97 16.48 5.53 -7.08
C GLN A 97 16.85 6.91 -6.55
N ALA A 98 18.07 7.37 -6.87
CA ALA A 98 18.43 8.73 -6.52
C ALA A 98 17.37 9.62 -7.17
N ASP A 99 16.75 10.51 -6.38
CA ASP A 99 15.99 11.61 -6.94
C ASP A 99 16.91 12.25 -7.98
N VAL A 100 16.67 11.97 -9.27
CA VAL A 100 17.41 12.61 -10.34
C VAL A 100 17.19 14.09 -10.08
N PRO A 101 18.22 14.91 -9.86
CA PRO A 101 18.05 16.34 -10.00
C PRO A 101 17.71 16.52 -11.47
N THR A 102 16.42 16.57 -11.77
CA THR A 102 15.91 16.79 -13.11
C THR A 102 16.53 18.08 -13.59
N THR A 103 17.51 17.97 -14.50
CA THR A 103 17.93 19.10 -15.34
C THR A 103 16.90 19.28 -16.44
N GLU A 104 15.62 19.29 -16.07
CA GLU A 104 14.68 20.14 -16.75
C GLU A 104 15.14 21.57 -16.39
N ALA A 105 15.24 22.47 -17.37
CA ALA A 105 15.11 23.89 -17.03
C ALA A 105 13.93 24.03 -16.08
N PRO A 106 13.90 24.92 -15.06
CA PRO A 106 12.81 24.95 -14.10
C PRO A 106 11.48 25.24 -14.82
N THR A 107 10.84 24.19 -15.33
CA THR A 107 9.42 24.04 -15.33
C THR A 107 9.14 24.00 -13.85
N THR A 108 8.59 25.10 -13.37
CA THR A 108 7.89 25.18 -12.10
C THR A 108 6.92 23.99 -12.05
N GLU A 109 7.38 22.82 -11.61
CA GLU A 109 6.47 21.74 -11.23
C GLU A 109 5.73 22.36 -10.06
N ALA A 110 4.47 22.72 -10.34
CA ALA A 110 3.63 23.36 -9.36
C ALA A 110 3.68 22.51 -8.08
N PRO A 111 3.77 23.13 -6.89
CA PRO A 111 3.81 22.38 -5.64
C PRO A 111 2.72 21.31 -5.68
N VAL A 112 3.09 20.05 -5.45
CA VAL A 112 2.13 18.95 -5.42
C VAL A 112 1.09 19.28 -4.36
N VAL A 113 -0.07 19.74 -4.81
CA VAL A 113 -1.13 20.17 -3.91
C VAL A 113 -1.74 18.91 -3.32
N GLN A 114 -1.56 18.75 -2.01
CA GLN A 114 -2.14 17.65 -1.26
C GLN A 114 -3.35 18.11 -0.49
N HIS A 115 -4.30 17.20 -0.34
CA HIS A 115 -5.56 17.43 0.34
C HIS A 115 -5.84 16.28 1.30
N ALA A 116 -6.42 16.63 2.45
CA ALA A 116 -6.92 15.65 3.38
C ALA A 116 -8.33 15.21 2.98
N ILE A 117 -8.56 13.91 2.91
CA ILE A 117 -9.89 13.31 2.94
C ILE A 117 -10.11 12.77 4.35
N SER A 118 -11.23 13.14 4.97
CA SER A 118 -11.52 12.76 6.36
C SER A 118 -13.00 12.54 6.59
N GLY A 119 -13.30 11.71 7.58
CA GLY A 119 -14.65 11.43 8.03
C GLY A 119 -14.67 10.36 9.11
N TYR A 120 -15.79 9.67 9.26
CA TYR A 120 -15.96 8.66 10.29
C TYR A 120 -16.85 7.51 9.82
N VAL A 121 -16.73 6.37 10.51
CA VAL A 121 -17.59 5.21 10.28
C VAL A 121 -18.50 5.04 11.48
N PHE A 122 -19.78 4.74 11.28
CA PHE A 122 -20.75 4.57 12.37
C PHE A 122 -21.58 3.30 12.23
N PHE A 123 -22.05 2.84 13.39
CA PHE A 123 -23.03 1.77 13.50
C PHE A 123 -24.41 2.37 13.69
N ASP A 124 -25.19 2.30 12.62
CA ASP A 124 -26.58 2.68 12.54
C ASP A 124 -27.45 1.60 13.22
N GLN A 125 -27.89 1.90 14.43
CA GLN A 125 -28.63 0.98 15.28
C GLN A 125 -30.09 0.84 14.89
N ASN A 126 -30.66 1.89 14.30
CA ASN A 126 -32.08 1.95 13.94
C ASN A 126 -32.31 1.74 12.42
N SER A 127 -31.22 1.57 11.65
CA SER A 127 -31.21 1.31 10.20
C SER A 127 -31.86 2.42 9.38
N ASN A 128 -31.70 3.68 9.80
CA ASN A 128 -32.31 4.84 9.14
C ASN A 128 -31.37 5.61 8.20
N GLY A 129 -30.10 5.21 8.11
CA GLY A 129 -29.06 5.82 7.28
C GLY A 129 -28.45 7.10 7.83
N LYS A 130 -28.79 7.48 9.06
CA LYS A 130 -28.35 8.71 9.73
C LYS A 130 -27.45 8.36 10.89
N TYR A 131 -26.53 9.27 11.23
CA TYR A 131 -25.81 9.22 12.48
C TYR A 131 -26.59 10.02 13.54
N ASP A 132 -27.46 9.34 14.28
CA ASP A 132 -28.25 9.93 15.36
C ASP A 132 -28.20 9.09 16.63
N ARG A 133 -28.83 9.52 17.72
CA ARG A 133 -28.88 8.67 18.93
C ARG A 133 -29.85 7.51 18.67
N PRO A 134 -29.46 6.23 18.90
CA PRO A 134 -28.39 5.80 19.81
C PRO A 134 -27.10 5.30 19.14
N ASP A 135 -26.79 5.74 17.93
CA ASP A 135 -25.66 5.25 17.13
C ASP A 135 -24.30 5.57 17.76
N ARG A 136 -23.31 4.79 17.37
CA ARG A 136 -21.93 4.96 17.81
C ARG A 136 -20.97 4.87 16.64
N LYS A 137 -19.84 5.56 16.74
CA LYS A 137 -18.76 5.43 15.78
C LYS A 137 -18.02 4.10 15.95
N LEU A 138 -17.44 3.60 14.87
CA LEU A 138 -16.77 2.31 14.79
C LEU A 138 -15.27 2.48 14.61
N SER A 139 -14.50 1.95 15.55
CA SER A 139 -13.04 1.89 15.49
C SER A 139 -12.53 0.67 14.70
N ASP A 140 -11.28 0.74 14.24
CA ASP A 140 -10.57 -0.34 13.55
C ASP A 140 -11.21 -0.80 12.22
N VAL A 141 -12.08 0.04 11.63
CA VAL A 141 -12.67 -0.22 10.31
C VAL A 141 -11.66 0.11 9.23
N LYS A 142 -11.35 -0.87 8.36
CA LYS A 142 -10.40 -0.72 7.26
C LYS A 142 -11.00 0.11 6.12
N VAL A 143 -10.23 1.07 5.62
CA VAL A 143 -10.56 1.92 4.47
C VAL A 143 -9.45 1.79 3.44
N ASP A 144 -9.74 1.16 2.30
CA ASP A 144 -8.83 1.04 1.16
C ASP A 144 -9.09 2.18 0.16
N VAL A 145 -8.04 2.92 -0.20
CA VAL A 145 -8.11 4.07 -1.12
C VAL A 145 -7.59 3.66 -2.50
N TYR A 146 -8.35 3.97 -3.54
CA TYR A 146 -8.01 3.68 -4.93
C TYR A 146 -8.03 4.94 -5.79
N GLN A 147 -7.18 4.99 -6.81
CA GLN A 147 -7.17 6.01 -7.85
C GLN A 147 -7.04 5.31 -9.20
N ASN A 148 -7.89 5.64 -10.17
CA ASN A 148 -7.88 5.02 -11.50
C ASN A 148 -7.90 3.47 -11.47
N GLY A 149 -8.56 2.89 -10.47
CA GLY A 149 -8.65 1.43 -10.29
C GLY A 149 -7.42 0.79 -9.61
N GLN A 150 -6.35 1.53 -9.37
CA GLN A 150 -5.17 1.06 -8.64
C GLN A 150 -5.26 1.37 -7.16
N TRP A 151 -4.80 0.44 -6.33
CA TRP A 151 -4.69 0.66 -4.88
C TRP A 151 -3.63 1.72 -4.59
N VAL A 152 -3.96 2.65 -3.70
CA VAL A 152 -3.06 3.75 -3.29
C VAL A 152 -2.53 3.50 -1.89
N LYS A 153 -3.43 3.28 -0.92
CA LYS A 153 -3.08 3.00 0.48
C LYS A 153 -4.28 2.49 1.28
N THR A 154 -4.00 2.06 2.51
CA THR A 154 -5.01 1.65 3.49
C THR A 154 -4.88 2.48 4.76
N VAL A 155 -6.00 2.94 5.31
CA VAL A 155 -6.09 3.50 6.67
C VAL A 155 -7.12 2.74 7.49
N LYS A 156 -7.15 2.99 8.79
CA LYS A 156 -8.19 2.47 9.69
C LYS A 156 -8.81 3.60 10.49
N THR A 157 -10.07 3.43 10.88
CA THR A 157 -10.68 4.33 11.86
C THR A 157 -10.01 4.22 13.22
N ASP A 158 -9.81 5.35 13.88
CA ASP A 158 -9.23 5.45 15.21
C ASP A 158 -10.22 5.01 16.31
N LYS A 159 -9.83 5.17 17.58
CA LYS A 159 -10.66 4.79 18.74
C LYS A 159 -11.97 5.57 18.85
N GLU A 160 -12.03 6.75 18.24
CA GLU A 160 -13.22 7.59 18.18
C GLU A 160 -14.00 7.37 16.87
N GLY A 161 -13.53 6.45 16.03
CA GLY A 161 -14.12 6.04 14.75
C GLY A 161 -13.88 6.99 13.59
N HIS A 162 -12.92 7.91 13.71
CA HIS A 162 -12.53 8.84 12.63
C HIS A 162 -11.38 8.28 11.81
N TYR A 163 -11.28 8.68 10.54
CA TYR A 163 -10.10 8.43 9.72
C TYR A 163 -9.68 9.70 8.98
N LYS A 164 -8.40 9.77 8.61
CA LYS A 164 -7.84 10.84 7.77
C LYS A 164 -6.81 10.26 6.82
N VAL A 165 -6.86 10.69 5.57
CA VAL A 165 -5.89 10.29 4.54
C VAL A 165 -5.46 11.51 3.72
N THR A 166 -4.16 11.68 3.52
CA THR A 166 -3.62 12.72 2.64
C THR A 166 -3.32 12.13 1.26
N VAL A 167 -3.81 12.80 0.23
CA VAL A 167 -3.69 12.43 -1.19
C VAL A 167 -3.34 13.64 -2.04
N ASN A 168 -2.74 13.41 -3.21
CA ASN A 168 -2.53 14.46 -4.19
C ASN A 168 -3.89 14.91 -4.77
N GLU A 169 -3.91 16.05 -5.46
CA GLU A 169 -5.11 16.47 -6.18
C GLU A 169 -5.59 15.39 -7.16
N GLY A 170 -6.86 15.00 -7.08
CA GLY A 170 -7.40 13.94 -7.93
C GLY A 170 -8.74 13.36 -7.49
N THR A 171 -9.20 12.35 -8.23
CA THR A 171 -10.43 11.60 -7.91
C THR A 171 -10.07 10.26 -7.30
N TYR A 172 -10.67 9.95 -6.16
CA TYR A 172 -10.40 8.75 -5.37
C TYR A 172 -11.67 7.96 -5.08
N ILE A 173 -11.53 6.66 -4.94
CA ILE A 173 -12.56 5.75 -4.44
C ILE A 173 -12.10 5.22 -3.09
N LEU A 174 -12.87 5.47 -2.05
CA LEU A 174 -12.67 4.90 -0.72
C LEU A 174 -13.58 3.69 -0.60
N LYS A 175 -13.01 2.52 -0.27
CA LYS A 175 -13.74 1.27 -0.04
C LYS A 175 -13.67 0.92 1.44
N PHE A 176 -14.82 0.80 2.08
CA PHE A 176 -14.93 0.51 3.51
C PHE A 176 -15.16 -0.98 3.71
N ALA A 177 -14.35 -1.61 4.56
CA ALA A 177 -14.56 -3.01 4.92
C ALA A 177 -15.71 -3.12 5.92
N ALA A 178 -16.74 -3.90 5.57
CA ALA A 178 -17.84 -4.17 6.49
C ALA A 178 -17.33 -4.91 7.73
N PRO A 179 -17.61 -4.40 8.96
CA PRO A 179 -17.36 -5.13 10.18
C PRO A 179 -18.24 -6.37 10.29
N ASP A 180 -17.81 -7.34 11.11
CA ASP A 180 -18.51 -8.62 11.26
C ASP A 180 -20.00 -8.46 11.52
N HIS A 181 -20.80 -9.18 10.71
CA HIS A 181 -22.26 -9.23 10.78
C HIS A 181 -23.01 -7.91 10.50
N LEU A 182 -22.32 -6.89 9.99
CA LEU A 182 -22.94 -5.65 9.55
C LEU A 182 -23.01 -5.56 8.02
N VAL A 183 -23.97 -4.78 7.55
CA VAL A 183 -24.17 -4.45 6.14
C VAL A 183 -24.28 -2.94 6.00
N GLU A 184 -24.01 -2.43 4.80
CA GLU A 184 -24.21 -1.02 4.45
C GLU A 184 -25.63 -0.55 4.81
N THR A 185 -25.73 0.64 5.41
CA THR A 185 -27.02 1.31 5.67
C THR A 185 -27.46 2.17 4.48
N PHE A 186 -28.59 2.85 4.58
CA PHE A 186 -29.06 3.76 3.54
C PHE A 186 -28.16 5.01 3.42
N ALA A 187 -27.87 5.42 2.19
CA ALA A 187 -27.08 6.61 1.88
C ALA A 187 -27.96 7.86 1.67
N ASP A 188 -27.39 9.06 1.81
CA ASP A 188 -28.01 10.36 1.48
C ASP A 188 -29.40 10.59 2.14
N GLN A 189 -29.52 10.28 3.44
CA GLN A 189 -30.79 10.34 4.17
C GLN A 189 -31.01 11.66 4.91
N THR A 190 -29.98 12.48 5.10
CA THR A 190 -30.08 13.78 5.77
C THR A 190 -29.01 14.75 5.24
N SER A 191 -28.49 15.66 6.08
CA SER A 191 -27.33 16.47 5.73
C SER A 191 -26.07 15.62 5.68
N ASP A 192 -25.16 15.95 4.75
CA ASP A 192 -23.91 15.23 4.48
C ASP A 192 -23.04 14.95 5.73
N ASP A 193 -23.16 15.77 6.78
CA ASP A 193 -22.41 15.60 8.04
C ASP A 193 -22.98 14.53 8.98
N LEU A 194 -24.22 14.07 8.72
CA LEU A 194 -25.04 13.24 9.60
C LEU A 194 -25.68 12.05 8.91
N ASP A 195 -25.28 11.69 7.69
CA ASP A 195 -25.69 10.44 7.04
C ASP A 195 -24.49 9.61 6.60
N SER A 196 -24.73 8.64 5.72
CA SER A 196 -23.72 7.82 5.09
C SER A 196 -23.59 8.22 3.62
N ASP A 197 -22.38 8.47 3.15
CA ASP A 197 -22.10 8.69 1.72
C ASP A 197 -21.95 7.39 0.93
N MET A 198 -21.76 6.28 1.66
CA MET A 198 -21.38 4.99 1.08
C MET A 198 -22.47 4.41 0.19
N LYS A 199 -22.09 4.07 -1.04
CA LYS A 199 -22.91 3.34 -2.02
C LYS A 199 -22.14 2.14 -2.55
N ASP A 200 -22.71 0.95 -2.43
CA ASP A 200 -22.09 -0.32 -2.84
C ASP A 200 -20.69 -0.54 -2.20
N GLY A 201 -20.58 -0.21 -0.92
CA GLY A 201 -19.36 -0.30 -0.11
C GLY A 201 -18.29 0.74 -0.44
N LYS A 202 -18.63 1.77 -1.22
CA LYS A 202 -17.68 2.77 -1.74
C LYS A 202 -18.16 4.21 -1.59
N VAL A 203 -17.21 5.14 -1.50
CA VAL A 203 -17.45 6.57 -1.66
C VAL A 203 -16.47 7.12 -2.69
N THR A 204 -16.95 7.91 -3.66
CA THR A 204 -16.10 8.56 -4.66
C THR A 204 -15.95 10.03 -4.30
N VAL A 205 -14.71 10.51 -4.19
CA VAL A 205 -14.40 11.88 -3.80
C VAL A 205 -13.46 12.54 -4.79
N LYS A 206 -13.66 13.84 -5.02
CA LYS A 206 -12.74 14.67 -5.79
C LYS A 206 -11.98 15.58 -4.82
N ALA A 207 -10.71 15.26 -4.59
CA ALA A 207 -9.83 16.01 -3.72
C ALA A 207 -9.15 17.12 -4.52
N THR A 208 -9.79 18.28 -4.69
CA THR A 208 -9.17 19.55 -5.16
C THR A 208 -9.06 20.58 -4.03
N LYS A 209 -9.42 20.15 -2.82
CA LYS A 209 -9.36 20.81 -1.52
C LYS A 209 -9.52 19.73 -0.47
N ASP A 210 -9.33 20.06 0.80
CA ASP A 210 -9.68 19.15 1.88
C ASP A 210 -11.15 18.74 1.77
N VAL A 211 -11.38 17.43 1.76
CA VAL A 211 -12.70 16.80 1.73
C VAL A 211 -12.99 16.31 3.15
N LYS A 212 -14.06 16.82 3.73
CA LYS A 212 -14.54 16.43 5.06
C LYS A 212 -15.85 15.68 4.91
N ASP A 213 -16.30 15.14 6.04
CA ASP A 213 -17.62 14.51 6.17
C ASP A 213 -17.81 13.30 5.26
N VAL A 214 -16.70 12.63 4.88
CA VAL A 214 -16.75 11.40 4.09
C VAL A 214 -17.08 10.22 5.00
N THR A 215 -18.35 9.88 5.09
CA THR A 215 -18.90 9.00 6.13
C THR A 215 -19.40 7.68 5.56
N ALA A 216 -19.33 6.63 6.38
CA ALA A 216 -19.87 5.32 6.04
C ALA A 216 -20.65 4.73 7.21
N GLY A 217 -21.93 4.42 6.97
CA GLY A 217 -22.80 3.80 7.94
C GLY A 217 -22.96 2.31 7.70
N PHE A 218 -22.99 1.54 8.79
CA PHE A 218 -23.29 0.12 8.77
C PHE A 218 -24.43 -0.21 9.74
N ALA A 219 -25.36 -1.07 9.34
CA ALA A 219 -26.47 -1.54 10.15
C ALA A 219 -26.42 -3.07 10.30
N LYS A 220 -27.20 -3.61 11.24
CA LYS A 220 -27.37 -5.07 11.36
C LYS A 220 -28.06 -5.62 10.12
N ASN A 221 -27.63 -6.77 9.65
CA ASN A 221 -28.37 -7.52 8.64
C ASN A 221 -29.66 -8.09 9.24
N ILE A 222 -30.75 -7.33 9.18
CA ILE A 222 -32.06 -7.75 9.70
C ILE A 222 -32.85 -8.66 8.75
N GLY A 223 -32.28 -8.98 7.58
CA GLY A 223 -32.96 -9.69 6.51
C GLY A 223 -34.09 -8.84 5.90
N LYS A 224 -34.32 -8.96 4.58
CA LYS A 224 -35.51 -8.35 3.99
C LYS A 224 -36.74 -9.01 4.64
N PHE A 225 -37.61 -8.22 5.28
CA PHE A 225 -38.98 -8.67 5.55
C PHE A 225 -39.54 -9.20 4.23
N ARG A 226 -39.86 -10.50 4.17
CA ARG A 226 -40.63 -11.06 3.07
C ARG A 226 -41.97 -10.33 3.09
N LYS A 227 -42.23 -9.53 2.05
CA LYS A 227 -43.59 -9.09 1.74
C LYS A 227 -44.44 -10.29 1.39
#